data_AF-A0AB38ADJ7-F1
#
_entry.id   AF-A0AB38ADJ7-F1
#
_cell.length_a   1.000
_cell.length_b   1.000
_cell.length_c   1.000
_cell.angle_alpha   90.00
_cell.angle_beta   90.00
_cell.angle_gamma   90.00
#
_symmetry.space_group_name_H-M   'P 1'
#
loop_
_entity.id
_entity.type
_entity.pdbx_description
1 polymer ?
#
loop_
_entity_poly.entity_id
_entity_poly.type
_entity_poly.pdbx_seq_one_letter_code
_entity_poly.pdbx_strand_id
1 'polypeptide(L)'
;MSAEFPVPQTDPVVPRDEVPDPQAELPGPEPEPTAHGHLTRAQLTRPPGDARWEIAVVLYGVPADEWPSTELPGPYVPTLTARGQALARLGYAQTGPGSHYWEWAECQDGDHDPVQLMAHTEVQPIGPDPSTPLR
;
A
#
# COMPACT_ATOMS: atom_id res chain seq x y z
N MET A 1 48.75 -28.73 -54.56
CA MET A 1 48.54 -27.27 -54.40
C MET A 1 47.38 -27.10 -53.43
N SER A 2 47.67 -26.76 -52.17
CA SER A 2 46.65 -26.47 -51.17
C SER A 2 46.90 -25.06 -50.67
N ALA A 3 45.92 -24.18 -50.83
CA ALA A 3 45.99 -22.79 -50.44
C ALA A 3 45.95 -22.68 -48.90
N GLU A 4 46.91 -21.96 -48.34
CA GLU A 4 46.97 -21.60 -46.93
C GLU A 4 46.03 -20.40 -46.73
N PHE A 5 44.95 -20.58 -45.97
CA PHE A 5 44.05 -19.50 -45.60
C PHE A 5 44.58 -18.83 -44.31
N PRO A 6 44.67 -17.50 -44.24
CA PRO A 6 45.11 -16.82 -43.04
C PRO A 6 44.11 -17.02 -41.90
N VAL A 7 44.63 -17.36 -40.72
CA VAL A 7 43.85 -17.51 -39.48
C VAL A 7 43.41 -16.11 -39.01
N PRO A 8 42.12 -15.86 -38.72
CA PRO A 8 41.70 -14.58 -38.17
C PRO A 8 42.31 -14.36 -36.79
N GLN A 9 42.88 -13.17 -36.57
CA GLN A 9 43.40 -12.76 -35.27
C GLN A 9 42.23 -12.68 -34.27
N THR A 10 42.32 -13.44 -33.18
CA THR A 10 41.38 -13.31 -32.07
C THR A 10 41.68 -12.00 -31.34
N ASP A 11 40.78 -11.02 -31.45
CA ASP A 11 40.80 -9.84 -30.58
C ASP A 11 40.80 -10.28 -29.11
N PRO A 12 41.51 -9.57 -28.21
CA PRO A 12 41.48 -9.89 -26.80
C PRO A 12 40.05 -9.77 -26.27
N VAL A 13 39.58 -10.82 -25.60
CA VAL A 13 38.31 -10.82 -24.87
C VAL A 13 38.39 -9.68 -23.84
N VAL A 14 37.67 -8.60 -24.09
CA VAL A 14 37.39 -7.60 -23.08
C VAL A 14 36.52 -8.30 -22.04
N PRO A 15 36.86 -8.29 -20.74
CA PRO A 15 35.97 -8.82 -19.72
C PRO A 15 34.64 -8.09 -19.86
N ARG A 16 33.59 -8.83 -20.20
CA ARG A 16 32.23 -8.29 -20.13
C ARG A 16 32.02 -7.94 -18.67
N ASP A 17 31.92 -6.64 -18.37
CA ASP A 17 31.39 -6.17 -17.11
C ASP A 17 30.16 -7.02 -16.80
N GLU A 18 30.20 -7.64 -15.63
CA GLU A 18 29.20 -8.54 -15.08
C GLU A 18 27.83 -7.88 -15.28
N VAL A 19 27.06 -8.41 -16.23
CA VAL A 19 25.67 -7.98 -16.44
C VAL A 19 24.96 -8.28 -15.13
N PRO A 20 24.46 -7.29 -14.38
CA PRO A 20 23.76 -7.55 -13.14
C PRO A 20 22.59 -8.48 -13.45
N ASP A 21 22.44 -9.53 -12.63
CA ASP A 21 21.36 -10.49 -12.79
C ASP A 21 20.02 -9.73 -12.90
N PRO A 22 19.26 -9.85 -14.02
CA PRO A 22 17.95 -9.21 -14.14
C PRO A 22 16.94 -9.71 -13.10
N GLN A 23 17.29 -10.75 -12.34
CA GLN A 23 16.55 -11.30 -11.21
C GLN A 23 17.05 -10.85 -9.84
N ALA A 24 18.04 -9.94 -9.77
CA ALA A 24 18.31 -9.24 -8.52
C ALA A 24 17.07 -8.40 -8.20
N GLU A 25 16.17 -8.94 -7.35
CA GLU A 25 15.10 -8.18 -6.74
C GLU A 25 15.72 -6.89 -6.21
N LEU A 26 15.36 -5.76 -6.82
CA LEU A 26 15.62 -4.47 -6.18
C LEU A 26 15.01 -4.62 -4.79
N PRO A 27 15.77 -4.36 -3.70
CA PRO A 27 15.16 -4.36 -2.38
C PRO A 27 13.91 -3.49 -2.49
N GLY A 28 12.76 -4.08 -2.13
CA GLY A 28 11.51 -3.31 -2.03
C GLY A 28 11.80 -2.05 -1.22
N PRO A 29 11.09 -0.93 -1.47
CA PRO A 29 11.37 0.32 -0.79
C PRO A 29 11.54 0.04 0.69
N GLU A 30 12.73 0.36 1.22
CA GLU A 30 13.02 0.18 2.63
C GLU A 30 11.92 0.95 3.37
N PRO A 31 11.09 0.31 4.23
CA PRO A 31 10.01 1.01 4.89
C PRO A 31 10.65 2.20 5.63
N GLU A 32 10.29 3.43 5.24
CA GLU A 32 10.94 4.61 5.77
C GLU A 32 10.93 4.56 7.31
N PRO A 33 12.06 4.85 7.96
CA PRO A 33 12.21 4.63 9.39
C PRO A 33 11.15 5.44 10.15
N THR A 34 10.23 4.73 10.80
CA THR A 34 9.16 5.31 11.61
C THR A 34 9.74 5.97 12.85
N ALA A 35 10.04 7.26 12.74
CA ALA A 35 10.32 8.12 13.86
C ALA A 35 9.13 9.09 14.02
N HIS A 36 8.54 9.10 15.22
CA HIS A 36 7.46 9.99 15.71
C HIS A 36 6.02 9.52 15.38
N GLY A 37 5.28 9.08 16.41
CA GLY A 37 3.80 8.95 16.40
C GLY A 37 3.19 8.16 15.23
N HIS A 38 3.06 6.84 15.39
CA HIS A 38 2.57 5.88 14.38
C HIS A 38 1.62 6.45 13.32
N LEU A 39 2.09 6.51 12.07
CA LEU A 39 1.24 6.61 10.88
C LEU A 39 0.19 5.49 10.97
N THR A 40 -1.06 5.90 11.14
CA THR A 40 -2.20 4.99 11.18
C THR A 40 -2.80 4.97 9.78
N ARG A 41 -3.16 3.78 9.28
CA ARG A 41 -3.77 3.65 7.96
C ARG A 41 -5.27 3.41 8.12
N ALA A 42 -6.09 4.06 7.30
CA ALA A 42 -7.46 3.64 7.12
C ALA A 42 -7.57 2.76 5.88
N GLN A 43 -8.37 1.71 5.98
CA GLN A 43 -8.68 0.77 4.92
C GLN A 43 -10.16 0.88 4.57
N LEU A 44 -10.48 0.84 3.29
CA LEU A 44 -11.83 0.78 2.75
C LEU A 44 -11.96 -0.55 2.01
N THR A 45 -12.84 -1.42 2.49
CA THR A 45 -13.05 -2.75 1.92
C THR A 45 -14.53 -2.97 1.64
N ARG A 46 -14.82 -4.00 0.84
CA ARG A 46 -16.16 -4.55 0.72
C ARG A 46 -16.10 -6.04 1.08
N PRO A 47 -16.59 -6.44 2.27
CA PRO A 47 -16.56 -7.84 2.68
C PRO A 47 -17.28 -8.76 1.68
N PRO A 48 -16.77 -9.98 1.44
CA PRO A 48 -17.46 -10.97 0.62
C PRO A 48 -18.88 -11.22 1.14
N GLY A 49 -19.87 -11.14 0.26
CA GLY A 49 -21.27 -11.38 0.61
C GLY A 49 -22.02 -10.17 1.22
N ASP A 50 -21.35 -9.05 1.49
CA ASP A 50 -22.03 -7.79 1.87
C ASP A 50 -22.24 -6.88 0.64
N ALA A 51 -23.34 -6.14 0.68
CA ALA A 51 -23.61 -5.05 -0.25
C ALA A 51 -22.94 -3.73 0.16
N ARG A 52 -22.39 -3.64 1.37
CA ARG A 52 -21.89 -2.39 1.94
C ARG A 52 -20.36 -2.35 2.01
N TRP A 53 -19.86 -1.14 1.97
CA TRP A 53 -18.44 -0.85 2.16
C TRP A 53 -18.17 -0.63 3.64
N GLU A 54 -17.00 -1.00 4.11
CA GLU A 54 -16.54 -0.77 5.47
C GLU A 54 -15.27 0.09 5.42
N ILE A 55 -15.19 1.08 6.31
CA ILE A 55 -13.94 1.77 6.62
C ILE A 55 -13.48 1.33 7.99
N ALA A 56 -12.27 0.79 8.08
CA ALA A 56 -11.59 0.43 9.32
C ALA A 56 -10.28 1.20 9.47
N VAL A 57 -9.93 1.57 10.70
CA VAL A 57 -8.65 2.19 11.03
C VAL A 57 -7.70 1.11 11.56
N VAL A 58 -6.65 0.83 10.80
CA VAL A 58 -5.69 -0.23 11.08
C VAL A 58 -4.81 0.15 12.26
N LEU A 59 -4.93 -0.60 13.35
CA LEU A 59 -4.11 -0.46 14.55
C LEU A 59 -3.10 -1.61 14.60
N TYR A 60 -1.83 -1.31 14.32
CA TYR A 60 -0.76 -2.32 14.32
C TYR A 60 -0.62 -2.98 15.70
N GLY A 61 -0.59 -4.32 15.72
CA GLY A 61 -0.51 -5.11 16.95
C GLY A 61 -1.86 -5.32 17.67
N VAL A 62 -2.96 -4.80 17.12
CA VAL A 62 -4.32 -5.01 17.61
C VAL A 62 -5.06 -5.98 16.67
N PRO A 63 -5.84 -6.95 17.19
CA PRO A 63 -6.70 -7.81 16.38
C PRO A 63 -7.65 -7.00 15.48
N ALA A 64 -7.91 -7.51 14.26
CA ALA A 64 -8.68 -6.78 13.26
C ALA A 64 -10.15 -6.54 13.65
N ASP A 65 -10.73 -7.43 14.45
CA ASP A 65 -12.08 -7.32 15.01
C ASP A 65 -12.21 -6.24 16.10
N GLU A 66 -11.08 -5.73 16.59
CA GLU A 66 -11.03 -4.63 17.57
C GLU A 66 -10.71 -3.28 16.90
N TRP A 67 -10.47 -3.23 15.59
CA TRP A 67 -10.20 -1.98 14.89
C TRP A 67 -11.44 -1.08 14.86
N PRO A 68 -11.29 0.25 15.05
CA PRO A 68 -12.39 1.19 14.85
C PRO A 68 -12.88 1.12 13.42
N SER A 69 -14.15 0.73 13.22
CA SER A 69 -14.74 0.64 11.89
C SER A 69 -16.17 1.16 11.80
N THR A 70 -16.58 1.51 10.59
CA THR A 70 -17.96 1.90 10.28
C THR A 70 -18.33 1.47 8.88
N GLU A 71 -19.56 1.01 8.73
CA GLU A 71 -20.16 0.70 7.42
C GLU A 71 -20.60 1.99 6.71
N LEU A 72 -20.52 1.97 5.39
CA LEU A 72 -21.04 3.01 4.49
C LEU A 72 -22.21 2.44 3.68
N PRO A 73 -23.28 3.23 3.48
CA PRO A 73 -24.48 2.75 2.83
C PRO A 73 -24.30 2.59 1.32
N GLY A 74 -25.01 1.60 0.77
CA GLY A 74 -25.19 1.42 -0.66
C GLY A 74 -24.14 0.54 -1.35
N PRO A 75 -24.43 0.08 -2.58
CA PRO A 75 -23.62 -0.91 -3.29
C PRO A 75 -22.44 -0.31 -4.07
N TYR A 76 -22.40 1.00 -4.23
CA TYR A 76 -21.40 1.69 -5.04
C TYR A 76 -20.20 2.13 -4.21
N VAL A 77 -19.05 2.26 -4.87
CA VAL A 77 -17.84 2.82 -4.25
C VAL A 77 -18.18 4.17 -3.59
N PRO A 78 -17.94 4.35 -2.26
CA PRO A 78 -18.35 5.56 -1.56
C PRO A 78 -17.65 6.81 -2.09
N THR A 79 -18.32 7.96 -2.05
CA THR A 79 -17.70 9.23 -2.45
C THR A 79 -16.60 9.66 -1.47
N LEU A 80 -15.67 10.50 -1.92
CA LEU A 80 -14.62 11.06 -1.06
C LEU A 80 -15.20 11.78 0.18
N THR A 81 -16.32 12.49 0.00
CA THR A 81 -17.05 13.14 1.10
C THR A 81 -17.60 12.12 2.10
N ALA A 82 -18.22 11.04 1.63
CA ALA A 82 -18.74 9.99 2.51
C ALA A 82 -17.61 9.31 3.32
N ARG A 83 -16.46 9.05 2.68
CA ARG A 83 -15.27 8.50 3.34
C ARG A 83 -14.73 9.45 4.40
N GLY A 84 -14.59 10.74 4.08
CA GLY A 84 -14.12 11.74 5.04
C GLY A 84 -15.05 11.90 6.24
N GLN A 85 -16.37 11.86 6.02
CA GLN A 85 -17.36 11.88 7.11
C GLN A 85 -17.28 10.62 7.98
N ALA A 86 -17.08 9.44 7.37
CA ALA A 86 -16.90 8.20 8.10
C ALA A 86 -15.65 8.23 8.98
N LEU A 87 -14.50 8.67 8.44
CA LEU A 87 -13.27 8.85 9.22
C LEU A 87 -13.46 9.84 10.38
N ALA A 88 -14.13 10.97 10.13
CA ALA A 88 -14.42 11.95 11.17
C ALA A 88 -15.29 11.37 12.30
N ARG A 89 -16.24 10.48 11.99
CA ARG A 89 -17.05 9.77 13.00
C ARG A 89 -16.21 8.80 13.83
N LEU A 90 -15.20 8.18 13.23
CA LEU A 90 -14.22 7.35 13.93
C LEU A 90 -13.19 8.17 14.72
N GLY A 91 -13.21 9.50 14.60
CA GLY A 91 -12.25 10.39 15.27
C GLY A 91 -10.92 10.50 14.54
N TYR A 92 -10.89 10.31 13.22
CA TYR A 92 -9.68 10.39 12.40
C TYR A 92 -9.83 11.37 11.24
N ALA A 93 -8.73 12.04 10.89
CA ALA A 93 -8.60 12.91 9.72
C ALA A 93 -7.58 12.33 8.75
N GLN A 94 -7.85 12.46 7.45
CA GLN A 94 -6.92 12.05 6.40
C GLN A 94 -5.69 12.96 6.37
N THR A 95 -4.50 12.37 6.25
CA THR A 95 -3.20 13.07 6.23
C THR A 95 -2.36 12.80 5.00
N GLY A 96 -2.83 11.96 4.07
CA GLY A 96 -2.10 11.61 2.85
C GLY A 96 -1.73 12.83 1.98
N PRO A 97 -0.96 12.62 0.90
CA PRO A 97 -0.37 13.67 0.04
C PRO A 97 -1.37 14.64 -0.62
N GLY A 98 -2.67 14.45 -0.41
CA GLY A 98 -3.72 15.43 -0.68
C GLY A 98 -4.96 15.16 0.17
N SER A 99 -5.84 16.16 0.29
CA SER A 99 -7.06 16.14 1.11
C SER A 99 -8.09 15.05 0.75
N HIS A 100 -7.83 14.29 -0.33
CA HIS A 100 -8.69 13.27 -0.88
C HIS A 100 -7.92 12.02 -1.37
N TYR A 101 -6.69 11.83 -0.92
CA TYR A 101 -5.83 10.77 -1.45
C TYR A 101 -6.27 9.38 -0.96
N TRP A 102 -6.53 8.48 -1.90
CA TRP A 102 -6.78 7.05 -1.64
C TRP A 102 -6.05 6.25 -2.70
N GLU A 103 -5.23 5.31 -2.26
CA GLU A 103 -4.62 4.29 -3.12
C GLU A 103 -5.56 3.11 -3.21
N TRP A 104 -5.70 2.56 -4.43
CA TRP A 104 -6.57 1.42 -4.71
C TRP A 104 -5.75 0.20 -5.05
N ALA A 105 -6.20 -0.96 -4.58
CA ALA A 105 -5.61 -2.26 -4.85
C ALA A 105 -6.71 -3.30 -5.09
N GLU A 106 -6.41 -4.26 -5.95
CA GLU A 106 -7.13 -5.51 -6.07
C GLU A 106 -6.53 -6.53 -5.09
N CYS A 107 -7.39 -7.25 -4.37
CA CYS A 107 -6.99 -8.26 -3.39
C CYS A 107 -7.73 -9.57 -3.66
N GLN A 108 -7.01 -10.68 -3.51
CA GLN A 108 -7.54 -12.03 -3.63
C GLN A 108 -6.90 -12.90 -2.55
N ASP A 109 -7.72 -13.63 -1.79
CA ASP A 109 -7.23 -14.52 -0.73
C ASP A 109 -6.73 -15.85 -1.30
N GLY A 110 -7.31 -16.31 -2.40
CA GLY A 110 -6.88 -17.49 -3.15
C GLY A 110 -7.05 -17.34 -4.66
N ASP A 111 -6.35 -18.19 -5.42
CA ASP A 111 -6.28 -18.16 -6.90
C ASP A 111 -7.63 -18.26 -7.62
N HIS A 112 -8.67 -18.71 -6.91
CA HIS A 112 -10.02 -18.92 -7.45
C HIS A 112 -11.08 -18.04 -6.79
N ASP A 113 -10.69 -17.22 -5.82
CA ASP A 113 -11.62 -16.33 -5.14
C ASP A 113 -11.92 -15.09 -5.97
N PRO A 114 -13.14 -14.53 -5.86
CA PRO A 114 -13.46 -13.26 -6.51
C PRO A 114 -12.48 -12.15 -6.11
N VAL A 115 -12.04 -11.37 -7.09
CA VAL A 115 -11.27 -10.14 -6.84
C VAL A 115 -12.08 -9.20 -5.97
N GLN A 116 -11.47 -8.74 -4.89
CA GLN A 116 -12.00 -7.73 -4.00
C GLN A 116 -11.27 -6.41 -4.26
N LEU A 117 -12.04 -5.32 -4.28
CA LEU A 117 -11.47 -3.98 -4.39
C LEU A 117 -11.26 -3.41 -2.99
N MET A 118 -10.05 -2.95 -2.73
CA MET A 118 -9.64 -2.34 -1.48
C MET A 118 -9.03 -0.96 -1.75
N ALA A 119 -9.21 -0.02 -0.83
CA ALA A 119 -8.44 1.22 -0.83
C ALA A 119 -7.84 1.50 0.53
N HIS A 120 -6.80 2.32 0.57
CA HIS A 120 -6.26 2.81 1.82
C HIS A 120 -5.81 4.26 1.74
N THR A 121 -5.69 4.87 2.90
CA THR A 121 -5.19 6.24 3.06
C THR A 121 -4.54 6.41 4.43
N GLU A 122 -3.65 7.39 4.55
CA GLU A 122 -3.04 7.76 5.83
C GLU A 122 -4.01 8.62 6.64
N VAL A 123 -4.06 8.36 7.94
CA VAL A 123 -4.91 9.08 8.88
C VAL A 123 -4.20 9.37 10.19
N GLN A 124 -4.68 10.40 10.89
CA GLN A 124 -4.30 10.73 12.26
C GLN A 124 -5.53 10.96 13.14
N PRO A 125 -5.46 10.72 14.45
CA PRO A 125 -6.54 11.06 15.37
C PRO A 125 -6.90 12.56 15.35
N ILE A 126 -8.19 12.88 15.42
CA ILE A 126 -8.75 14.22 15.65
C ILE A 126 -8.92 14.37 17.16
N GLY A 127 -7.86 14.75 17.86
CA GLY A 127 -7.85 14.93 19.32
C GLY A 127 -6.54 15.57 19.76
N PRO A 128 -6.43 16.06 21.02
CA PRO A 128 -5.19 16.65 21.49
C PRO A 128 -4.08 15.61 21.36
N ASP A 129 -2.97 16.01 20.75
CA ASP A 129 -1.73 15.23 20.75
C ASP A 129 -1.51 14.67 22.17
N PRO A 130 -1.31 13.35 22.37
CA PRO A 130 -1.01 12.79 23.68
C PRO A 130 0.22 13.44 24.35
N SER A 131 1.00 14.22 23.59
CA SER A 131 2.14 15.03 24.05
C SER A 131 1.75 16.42 24.58
N THR A 132 0.48 16.83 24.52
CA THR A 132 0.02 18.13 25.04
C THR A 132 -0.35 18.00 26.53
N PRO A 133 0.47 18.50 27.47
CA PRO A 133 0.10 18.47 28.87
C PRO A 133 -1.14 19.34 29.10
N LEU A 134 -2.13 18.77 29.80
CA LEU A 134 -3.25 19.51 30.37
C LEU A 134 -2.68 20.58 31.32
N ARG A 135 -2.98 21.86 31.03
CA ARG A 135 -2.65 22.99 31.90
C ARG A 135 -3.61 23.11 33.06
#